data_AF-K1WWX1-F1
#
_entry.id   AF-K1WWX1-F1
#
_cell.length_a   1.000
_cell.length_b   1.000
_cell.length_c   1.000
_cell.angle_alpha   90.00
_cell.angle_beta   90.00
_cell.angle_gamma   90.00
#
_symmetry.space_group_name_H-M   'P 1'
#
loop_
_entity.id
_entity.type
_entity.pdbx_description
1 polymer ?
#
loop_
_entity_poly.entity_id
_entity_poly.type
_entity_poly.pdbx_seq_one_letter_code
_entity_poly.pdbx_strand_id
1 'polypeptide(L)' 'MDLRVDPDVLKESQGIYFQLMGWDINGVPTRGCLVGLDMDWAWPYLRTDQ' A
#
# COMPACT_ATOMS: atom_id res chain seq x y z
N MET A 1 -14.50 21.33 18.75
CA MET A 1 -14.26 20.63 17.47
C MET A 1 -13.50 19.38 17.86
N ASP A 2 -14.12 18.20 17.75
CA ASP A 2 -13.42 16.94 18.03
C ASP A 2 -12.52 16.65 16.82
N LEU A 3 -11.21 16.58 17.05
CA LEU A 3 -10.17 16.45 16.02
C LEU A 3 -9.67 15.00 15.87
N ARG A 4 -10.39 14.04 16.48
CA ARG A 4 -10.00 12.64 16.49
C ARG A 4 -10.37 11.96 15.17
N VAL A 5 -9.46 11.14 14.67
CA VAL A 5 -9.68 10.30 13.48
C VAL A 5 -10.39 9.03 13.92
N ASP A 6 -11.46 8.67 13.22
CA ASP A 6 -12.10 7.37 13.38
C ASP A 6 -11.16 6.26 12.86
N PRO A 7 -10.73 5.32 13.71
CA PRO A 7 -9.77 4.30 13.32
C PRO A 7 -10.32 3.32 12.27
N ASP A 8 -11.63 3.05 12.28
CA ASP A 8 -12.24 2.12 11.35
C ASP A 8 -12.36 2.75 9.95
N VAL A 9 -12.79 4.01 9.90
CA VAL A 9 -12.83 4.79 8.64
C VAL A 9 -11.44 4.96 8.05
N LEU A 10 -10.43 5.18 8.89
CA LEU A 10 -9.04 5.26 8.44
C LEU A 10 -8.57 3.94 7.82
N LYS A 11 -8.83 2.82 8.50
CA LYS A 11 -8.44 1.49 8.02
C LYS A 11 -9.10 1.14 6.68
N GLU A 12 -10.39 1.45 6.55
CA GLU A 12 -11.11 1.26 5.29
C GLU A 12 -10.51 2.12 4.16
N SER A 13 -10.27 3.41 4.44
CA SER A 13 -9.70 4.35 3.48
C SER A 13 -8.29 3.93 3.00
N GLN A 14 -7.46 3.43 3.92
CA GLN A 14 -6.13 2.89 3.59
C GLN A 14 -6.23 1.66 2.68
N GLY A 15 -7.15 0.73 2.99
CA GLY A 15 -7.37 -0.47 2.17
C GLY A 15 -7.79 -0.13 0.74
N ILE A 16 -8.74 0.81 0.59
CA ILE A 16 -9.17 1.31 -0.72
C ILE A 16 -8.00 1.94 -1.47
N TYR A 17 -7.22 2.79 -0.79
CA TYR A 17 -6.07 3.45 -1.38
C TYR A 17 -5.03 2.43 -1.88
N PHE A 18 -4.68 1.44 -1.06
CA PHE A 18 -3.75 0.38 -1.47
C PHE A 18 -4.24 -0.38 -2.68
N GLN A 19 -5.52 -0.75 -2.71
CA GLN A 19 -6.11 -1.45 -3.86
C GLN A 19 -6.02 -0.62 -5.15
N LEU A 20 -6.33 0.68 -5.08
CA LEU A 20 -6.26 1.59 -6.23
C LEU A 20 -4.83 1.73 -6.77
N MET A 21 -3.83 1.72 -5.88
CA MET A 21 -2.43 1.82 -6.25
C MET A 21 -1.82 0.48 -6.71
N GLY A 22 -2.57 -0.62 -6.64
CA GLY A 22 -2.05 -1.97 -6.91
C GLY A 22 -1.07 -2.46 -5.86
N TRP A 23 -1.29 -2.08 -4.60
CA TRP A 23 -0.52 -2.48 -3.42
C TRP A 23 -1.27 -3.59 -2.66
N ASP A 24 -0.57 -4.32 -1.81
CA ASP A 24 -1.16 -5.36 -0.97
C ASP A 24 -1.82 -4.79 0.31
N ILE A 25 -2.43 -5.66 1.11
CA ILE A 25 -3.12 -5.30 2.36
C ILE A 25 -2.18 -4.68 3.42
N ASN A 26 -0.87 -4.90 3.29
CA ASN A 26 0.14 -4.37 4.20
C ASN A 26 0.69 -3.02 3.71
N GLY A 27 0.18 -2.49 2.60
CA GLY A 27 0.65 -1.24 2.01
C GLY A 27 1.95 -1.39 1.23
N VAL A 28 2.26 -2.59 0.72
CA VAL A 28 3.44 -2.85 -0.09
C VAL A 28 3.06 -2.91 -1.57
N PRO A 29 3.72 -2.15 -2.47
CA PRO A 29 3.49 -2.25 -3.91
C PRO A 29 3.68 -3.69 -4.41
N THR A 30 2.72 -4.20 -5.19
CA THR A 30 2.91 -5.51 -5.83
C THR A 30 4.00 -5.44 -6.89
N ARG A 31 4.61 -6.58 -7.23
CA ARG A 31 5.60 -6.63 -8.31
C ARG A 31 5.03 -6.11 -9.64
N GLY A 32 3.76 -6.41 -9.93
CA GLY A 32 3.09 -5.89 -11.12
C GLY A 32 3.04 -4.36 -11.16
N CYS A 33 2.74 -3.72 -10.02
CA CYS A 33 2.78 -2.27 -9.87
C CYS A 33 4.18 -1.71 -10.18
N LEU A 34 5.24 -2.30 -9.61
CA LEU A 34 6.61 -1.85 -9.82
C LEU A 34 7.08 -2.01 -11.28
N VAL A 35 6.74 -3.13 -11.93
CA VAL A 35 7.04 -3.33 -13.35
C VAL A 35 6.34 -2.28 -14.21
N GLY A 36 5.08 -1.96 -13.92
CA GLY A 36 4.33 -0.91 -14.63
C GLY A 36 4.92 0.50 -14.47
N LEU A 37 5.68 0.74 -13.41
CA LEU A 37 6.37 2.00 -13.12
C LEU A 37 7.84 2.01 -13.55
N ASP A 38 8.34 0.95 -14.18
CA ASP A 38 9.76 0.77 -14.51
C ASP A 38 10.69 0.80 -13.25
N MET A 39 10.17 0.27 -12.14
CA MET A 39 10.82 0.22 -10.83
C MET A 39 11.03 -1.21 -10.32
N ASP A 40 11.07 -2.22 -11.19
CA ASP A 40 11.25 -3.63 -10.79
C ASP A 40 12.54 -3.86 -9.97
N TRP A 41 13.54 -2.99 -10.15
CA TRP A 41 14.77 -2.98 -9.35
C TRP A 41 14.52 -2.81 -7.84
N ALA A 42 13.40 -2.20 -7.44
CA ALA A 42 13.07 -1.95 -6.04
C ALA A 42 12.51 -3.20 -5.33
N TRP A 43 12.03 -4.19 -6.09
CA TRP A 43 11.38 -5.38 -5.55
C TRP A 43 12.18 -6.13 -4.47
N PRO A 44 13.50 -6.33 -4.60
CA PRO A 44 14.31 -7.01 -3.58
C PRO A 44 14.40 -6.24 -2.26
N TYR A 45 14.16 -4.93 -2.26
CA TYR A 45 14.25 -4.08 -1.07
C TYR A 45 12.92 -3.93 -0.33
N LEU A 46 11.81 -4.33 -0.96
CA LEU A 46 10.46 -4.27 -0.37
C LEU A 46 10.05 -5.58 0.29
N ARG A 47 10.76 -6.68 0.01
CA ARG A 47 10.59 -7.97 0.69
C ARG A 47 11.55 -8.08 1.88
N THR A 48 11.28 -7.35 2.95
CA THR A 48 11.80 -7.70 4.27
C THR A 48 10.88 -8.77 4.87
N ASP A 49 11.26 -10.04 4.71
CA ASP A 49 10.84 -11.19 5.52
C ASP A 49 9.34 -11.27 5.91
N GLN A 50 8.46 -11.46 4.92
CA GLN A 50 7.13 -12.08 5.16
C GLN A 50 7.27 -13.60 5.31
#